data_AF-A0A917ULX9-F1
#
_entry.id   AF-A0A917ULX9-F1
#
_cell.length_a   1.000
_cell.length_b   1.000
_cell.length_c   1.000
_cell.angle_alpha   90.00
_cell.angle_beta   90.00
_cell.angle_gamma   90.00
#
_symmetry.space_group_name_H-M   'P 1'
#
loop_
_entity.id
_entity.type
_entity.pdbx_description
1 polymer ?
#
loop_
_entity_poly.entity_id
_entity_poly.type
_entity_poly.pdbx_seq_one_letter_code
_entity_poly.pdbx_strand_id
1 'polypeptide(L)'
;MFLKNNRRIAALITVICLALLIFCLIERQVRLVIAPHIKLDGLYAGRPAKPTGRLVFEALARLRLIPAVNGQPPGIPQPPPLQARLLDLLGVDPTLPR
;
A
#
# COMPACT_ATOMS: atom_id res chain seq x y z
N MET A 1 6.96 29.10 -0.01
CA MET A 1 5.49 29.03 0.19
C MET A 1 4.82 28.96 -1.20
N PHE A 2 4.27 27.79 -1.58
CA PHE A 2 3.89 27.45 -2.98
C PHE A 2 2.45 27.83 -3.40
N LEU A 3 1.66 28.44 -2.51
CA LEU A 3 0.23 28.70 -2.69
C LEU A 3 -0.03 30.18 -3.06
N LYS A 4 0.42 30.64 -4.23
CA LYS A 4 0.14 32.00 -4.72
C LYS A 4 -0.84 32.07 -5.90
N ASN A 5 -1.18 30.93 -6.51
CA ASN A 5 -1.99 30.89 -7.72
C ASN A 5 -3.12 29.86 -7.57
N ASN A 6 -4.37 30.29 -7.80
CA ASN A 6 -5.58 29.46 -7.70
C ASN A 6 -5.48 28.16 -8.52
N ARG A 7 -4.77 28.19 -9.65
CA ARG A 7 -4.53 27.00 -10.48
C ARG A 7 -3.65 25.96 -9.77
N ARG A 8 -2.65 26.40 -8.99
CA ARG A 8 -1.80 25.50 -8.20
C ARG A 8 -2.53 24.93 -6.99
N ILE A 9 -3.42 25.72 -6.38
CA ILE A 9 -4.29 25.27 -5.28
C ILE A 9 -5.24 24.18 -5.79
N ALA A 10 -5.92 24.41 -6.91
CA ALA A 10 -6.81 23.42 -7.51
C ALA A 10 -6.08 22.12 -7.87
N ALA A 11 -4.90 22.21 -8.48
CA ALA A 11 -4.07 21.04 -8.77
C ALA A 11 -3.71 20.26 -7.48
N LEU A 12 -3.32 20.96 -6.41
CA LEU A 12 -2.97 20.33 -5.15
C LEU A 12 -4.18 19.62 -4.50
N ILE A 13 -5.37 20.23 -4.56
CA ILE A 13 -6.61 19.59 -4.10
C ILE A 13 -6.86 18.31 -4.89
N THR A 14 -6.74 18.33 -6.22
CA THR A 14 -6.98 17.13 -7.04
C THR A 14 -6.01 16.00 -6.69
N VAL A 15 -4.74 16.31 -6.45
CA VAL A 15 -3.73 15.33 -6.01
C VAL A 15 -4.09 14.75 -4.64
N ILE A 16 -4.52 15.58 -3.69
CA ILE A 16 -4.98 15.11 -2.37
C ILE A 16 -6.21 14.21 -2.53
N CYS A 17 -7.21 14.61 -3.31
CA CYS A 17 -8.41 13.81 -3.55
C CYS A 17 -8.06 12.45 -4.17
N LEU A 18 -7.14 12.43 -5.15
CA LEU A 18 -6.68 11.19 -5.77
C LEU A 18 -5.94 10.29 -4.75
N ALA A 19 -5.08 10.87 -3.93
CA ALA A 19 -4.36 10.14 -2.87
C ALA A 19 -5.34 9.53 -1.85
N LEU A 20 -6.34 10.29 -1.41
CA LEU A 20 -7.38 9.81 -0.49
C LEU A 20 -8.24 8.71 -1.13
N LEU A 21 -8.58 8.85 -2.42
CA LEU A 21 -9.32 7.83 -3.16
C LEU A 21 -8.55 6.50 -3.17
N ILE A 22 -7.25 6.54 -3.52
CA ILE A 22 -6.39 5.35 -3.50
C ILE A 22 -6.34 4.73 -2.11
N PHE A 23 -6.21 5.56 -1.07
CA PHE A 23 -6.19 5.13 0.32
C PHE A 23 -7.47 4.39 0.74
N CYS A 24 -8.62 4.94 0.36
CA CYS A 24 -9.93 4.33 0.62
C CYS A 24 -10.13 3.03 -0.17
N LEU A 25 -9.67 2.97 -1.42
CA LEU A 25 -9.79 1.76 -2.26
C LEU A 25 -8.97 0.60 -1.68
N ILE A 26 -7.73 0.86 -1.28
CA ILE A 26 -6.85 -0.16 -0.66
C ILE A 26 -7.45 -0.65 0.65
N GLU A 27 -7.89 0.26 1.53
CA GLU A 27 -8.54 -0.12 2.78
C GLU A 27 -9.79 -0.99 2.54
N ARG A 28 -10.62 -0.59 1.58
CA ARG A 28 -11.83 -1.33 1.20
C ARG A 28 -11.49 -2.72 0.68
N GLN A 29 -10.51 -2.84 -0.22
CA GLN A 29 -10.13 -4.12 -0.80
C GLN A 29 -9.64 -5.10 0.27
N VAL A 30 -8.73 -4.66 1.14
CA VAL A 30 -8.23 -5.51 2.24
C VAL A 30 -9.39 -5.97 3.13
N ARG A 31 -10.33 -5.08 3.47
CA ARG A 31 -11.51 -5.43 4.28
C ARG A 31 -12.46 -6.41 3.61
N LEU A 32 -12.64 -6.31 2.29
CA LEU A 32 -13.49 -7.23 1.54
C LEU A 32 -12.91 -8.65 1.55
N VAL A 33 -11.59 -8.78 1.36
CA VAL A 33 -10.94 -10.10 1.27
C VAL A 33 -10.82 -10.77 2.63
N ILE A 34 -10.66 -10.02 3.73
CA ILE A 34 -10.59 -10.64 5.06
C ILE A 34 -11.96 -11.03 5.64
N ALA A 35 -13.07 -10.57 5.05
CA ALA A 35 -14.40 -10.86 5.55
C ALA A 35 -14.64 -12.40 5.60
N PRO A 36 -15.23 -12.95 6.69
CA PRO A 36 -15.94 -12.26 7.78
C PRO A 36 -15.06 -11.72 8.92
N HIS A 37 -13.73 -11.89 8.85
CA HIS A 37 -12.82 -11.39 9.88
C HIS A 37 -12.71 -9.87 9.84
N ILE A 38 -12.69 -9.23 11.01
CA ILE A 38 -12.65 -7.76 11.14
C ILE A 38 -11.21 -7.25 11.30
N LYS A 39 -10.31 -8.10 11.81
CA LYS A 39 -8.92 -7.75 12.13
C LYS A 39 -7.97 -8.62 11.33
N LEU A 40 -6.85 -8.03 10.94
CA LEU A 40 -5.71 -8.72 10.33
C LEU A 40 -4.63 -8.91 11.41
N ASP A 41 -4.20 -10.16 11.60
CA ASP A 41 -3.17 -10.50 12.56
C ASP A 41 -1.82 -9.87 12.21
N GLY A 42 -1.06 -9.48 13.22
CA GLY A 42 0.28 -8.92 13.06
C GLY A 42 0.33 -7.48 12.51
N LEU A 43 -0.81 -6.90 12.13
CA LEU A 43 -0.87 -5.61 11.44
C LEU A 43 -0.40 -4.42 12.30
N TYR A 44 -0.57 -4.47 13.63
CA TYR A 44 -0.14 -3.39 14.53
C TYR A 44 0.78 -3.92 15.61
N ALA A 45 2.10 -3.70 15.47
CA ALA A 45 3.11 -4.15 16.45
C ALA A 45 2.95 -5.63 16.85
N GLY A 46 2.65 -6.51 15.87
CA GLY A 46 2.43 -7.94 16.10
C GLY A 46 1.04 -8.32 16.62
N ARG A 47 0.15 -7.34 16.84
CA ARG A 47 -1.22 -7.55 17.33
C ARG A 47 -2.25 -7.48 16.18
N PRO A 48 -3.40 -8.16 16.33
CA PRO A 48 -4.50 -8.04 15.38
C PRO A 48 -5.10 -6.63 15.41
N ALA A 49 -5.19 -6.00 14.24
CA ALA A 49 -5.78 -4.68 14.08
C ALA A 49 -6.73 -4.62 12.89
N LYS A 50 -7.70 -3.69 12.96
CA LYS A 50 -8.58 -3.43 11.83
C LYS A 50 -7.73 -2.82 10.71
N PRO A 51 -7.79 -3.34 9.47
CA PRO A 51 -7.02 -2.77 8.37
C PRO A 51 -7.56 -1.38 8.06
N THR A 52 -6.73 -0.37 8.33
CA THR A 52 -6.90 1.00 7.86
C THR A 52 -5.84 1.26 6.80
N GLY A 53 -6.09 2.18 5.87
CA GLY A 53 -5.10 2.50 4.84
C GLY A 53 -3.74 2.85 5.47
N ARG A 54 -3.73 3.53 6.63
CA ARG A 54 -2.49 3.93 7.31
C ARG A 54 -1.67 2.72 7.71
N LEU A 55 -2.30 1.74 8.36
CA LEU A 55 -1.63 0.54 8.84
C LEU A 55 -1.18 -0.35 7.69
N VAL A 56 -1.98 -0.43 6.61
CA VAL A 56 -1.61 -1.18 5.39
C VAL A 56 -0.37 -0.56 4.75
N PHE A 57 -0.37 0.76 4.54
CA PHE A 57 0.80 1.46 3.97
C PHE A 57 2.02 1.44 4.92
N GLU A 58 1.83 1.53 6.24
CA GLU A 58 2.90 1.42 7.22
C GLU A 58 3.56 0.04 7.20
N ALA A 59 2.76 -1.03 7.07
CA ALA A 59 3.27 -2.39 6.92
C ALA A 59 4.02 -2.60 5.59
N LEU A 60 3.52 -2.00 4.50
CA LEU A 60 4.14 -2.04 3.17
C LEU A 60 5.35 -1.10 3.03
N ALA A 61 5.47 -0.04 3.83
CA ALA A 61 6.57 0.93 3.75
C ALA A 61 7.96 0.32 4.01
N ARG A 62 8.00 -0.85 4.67
CA ARG A 62 9.24 -1.62 4.90
C ARG A 62 9.59 -2.55 3.74
N LEU A 63 8.71 -2.73 2.76
CA LEU A 63 8.97 -3.53 1.56
C LEU A 63 10.06 -2.83 0.75
N ARG A 64 11.13 -3.56 0.43
CA ARG A 64 12.19 -3.08 -0.44
C ARG A 64 12.06 -3.77 -1.79
N LEU A 65 12.11 -2.98 -2.86
CA LEU A 65 12.27 -3.50 -4.21
C LEU A 65 13.75 -3.41 -4.56
N ILE A 66 14.37 -4.52 -4.95
CA ILE A 66 15.71 -4.49 -5.55
C ILE A 66 15.49 -4.18 -7.04
N PRO A 67 15.87 -2.99 -7.50
CA PRO A 67 15.72 -2.64 -8.91
C PRO A 67 16.56 -3.57 -9.77
N ALA A 68 16.13 -3.80 -11.01
CA ALA A 68 16.91 -4.52 -11.99
C ALA A 68 18.23 -3.77 -12.25
N VAL A 69 19.36 -4.41 -11.99
CA VAL A 69 20.70 -3.84 -12.24
C VAL A 69 21.49 -4.85 -13.07
N ASN A 70 22.14 -4.37 -14.14
CA ASN A 70 23.07 -5.13 -14.99
C ASN A 70 22.53 -6.49 -15.48
N GLY A 71 21.31 -6.52 -15.99
CA GLY A 71 20.69 -7.73 -16.56
C GLY A 71 20.15 -8.72 -15.53
N GLN A 72 20.23 -8.43 -14.23
CA GLN A 72 19.50 -9.19 -13.23
C GLN A 72 18.03 -8.74 -13.17
N PRO A 73 17.07 -9.67 -13.11
CA PRO A 73 15.67 -9.33 -12.99
C PRO A 73 15.41 -8.58 -11.68
N PRO A 74 14.44 -7.66 -11.64
CA PRO A 74 14.05 -7.00 -10.40
C PRO A 74 13.54 -8.05 -9.41
N GLY A 75 13.99 -7.96 -8.17
CA GLY A 75 13.67 -8.93 -7.13
C GLY A 75 13.10 -8.26 -5.90
N ILE A 76 12.09 -8.87 -5.28
CA ILE A 76 11.76 -8.55 -3.90
C ILE A 76 12.54 -9.54 -3.01
N PRO A 77 13.49 -9.08 -2.18
CA PRO A 77 14.05 -9.93 -1.13
C PRO A 77 12.90 -10.35 -0.24
N GLN A 78 12.77 -11.67 -0.02
CA GLN A 78 11.59 -12.35 0.53
C GLN A 78 10.80 -11.45 1.51
N PRO A 79 9.57 -11.01 1.15
CA PRO A 79 8.82 -10.11 1.99
C PRO A 79 8.58 -10.79 3.35
N PRO A 80 8.75 -10.08 4.48
CA PRO A 80 8.20 -10.50 5.76
C PRO A 80 6.77 -11.04 5.61
N PRO A 81 6.37 -12.08 6.37
CA PRO A 81 5.14 -12.85 6.12
C PRO A 81 3.86 -11.98 6.07
N LEU A 82 3.84 -10.88 6.82
CA LEU A 82 2.74 -9.89 6.78
C LEU A 82 2.66 -9.15 5.44
N GLN A 83 3.79 -8.79 4.84
CA GLN A 83 3.83 -8.05 3.59
C GLN A 83 3.43 -8.94 2.42
N ALA A 84 3.91 -10.19 2.39
CA ALA A 84 3.47 -11.17 1.40
C ALA A 84 1.95 -11.39 1.48
N ARG A 85 1.41 -11.56 2.70
CA ARG A 85 -0.04 -11.67 2.93
C ARG A 85 -0.79 -10.42 2.47
N LEU A 86 -0.27 -9.22 2.71
CA LEU A 86 -0.91 -7.98 2.25
C LEU A 86 -0.91 -7.85 0.73
N LEU A 87 0.18 -8.22 0.06
CA LEU A 87 0.26 -8.19 -1.41
C LEU A 87 -0.73 -9.19 -2.04
N ASP A 88 -0.84 -10.38 -1.46
CA ASP A 88 -1.82 -11.39 -1.87
C ASP A 88 -3.27 -10.90 -1.67
N LEU A 89 -3.59 -10.31 -0.52
CA LEU A 89 -4.90 -9.69 -0.25
C LEU A 89 -5.23 -8.55 -1.23
N LEU A 90 -4.20 -7.88 -1.77
CA LEU A 90 -4.35 -6.82 -2.76
C LEU A 90 -4.37 -7.34 -4.20
N GLY A 91 -4.12 -8.63 -4.43
CA GLY A 91 -3.99 -9.22 -5.76
C GLY A 91 -2.82 -8.66 -6.55
N VAL A 92 -1.75 -8.23 -5.87
CA VAL A 92 -0.55 -7.67 -6.49
C VAL A 92 0.54 -8.71 -6.47
N ASP A 93 0.90 -9.24 -7.64
CA ASP A 93 2.10 -10.06 -7.78
C ASP A 93 3.30 -9.14 -8.08
N PRO A 94 4.26 -9.01 -7.16
CA PRO A 94 5.43 -8.16 -7.36
C PRO A 94 6.46 -8.76 -8.32
N THR A 95 6.35 -10.04 -8.68
CA THR A 95 7.32 -10.75 -9.51
C THR A 95 6.98 -10.70 -11.00
N LEU A 96 5.75 -10.30 -11.35
CA LEU A 96 5.30 -10.15 -12.72
C LEU A 96 5.49 -8.70 -13.19
N PRO A 97 6.32 -8.45 -14.23
CA PRO A 97 6.24 -7.19 -14.94
C PRO A 97 4.86 -7.07 -15.62
N ARG A 98 4.23 -5.90 -15.49
CA ARG A 98 3.00 -5.56 -16.23
C ARG A 98 3.28 -5.33 -17.71
#